data_AF-A0A957VF63-F1
#
_entry.id   AF-A0A957VF63-F1
#
_cell.length_a   1.000
_cell.length_b   1.000
_cell.length_c   1.000
_cell.angle_alpha   90.00
_cell.angle_beta   90.00
_cell.angle_gamma   90.00
#
_symmetry.space_group_name_H-M   'P 1'
#
loop_
_entity.id
_entity.type
_entity.pdbx_description
1 polymer ?
#
loop_
_entity_poly.entity_id
_entity_poly.type
_entity_poly.pdbx_seq_one_letter_code
_entity_poly.pdbx_strand_id
1 'polypeptide(L)'
;MEKITLDITEMAHGGSAIGRASRGRTIFVPLAIPGEKVRVQVVSQKNSYAQAELLQVLQPSPERVTPRCQHFAVCGNCHFQHMSYEAQLAAKENVVRDQLARLGGFKSANVQPVRPNPEPWAYQVEMVLSPAGNGRLGYWSPVKREVIAIEECPISRPELVALLQDIELDLPGLRKLSLRIGDDEALLAAIEVDGVEPPELEADFPVSIAIVLPDKTAASLVGDFYSVVDGFRLLDLAIGPGADHLRRGESDADEVELFGLGLGLQQAE
;
A
#
# COMPACT_ATOMS: atom_id res chain seq x y z
N MET A 1 1.05 26.32 18.51
CA MET A 1 0.22 25.11 18.31
C MET A 1 -0.34 24.67 19.65
N GLU A 2 -1.65 24.46 19.72
CA GLU A 2 -2.38 24.13 20.95
C GLU A 2 -2.16 22.66 21.35
N LYS A 3 -1.93 22.39 22.64
CA LYS A 3 -1.82 21.03 23.19
C LYS A 3 -3.07 20.72 24.01
N ILE A 4 -3.72 19.60 23.72
CA ILE A 4 -4.97 19.20 24.38
C ILE A 4 -4.93 17.73 24.76
N THR A 5 -5.76 17.37 25.74
CA THR A 5 -6.01 15.97 26.11
C THR A 5 -7.34 15.53 25.49
N LEU A 6 -7.38 14.36 24.87
CA LEU A 6 -8.55 13.82 24.20
C LEU A 6 -8.81 12.38 24.65
N ASP A 7 -10.08 12.05 24.78
CA ASP A 7 -10.54 10.66 24.78
C ASP A 7 -10.82 10.25 23.33
N ILE A 8 -10.28 9.10 22.94
CA ILE A 8 -10.36 8.55 21.60
C ILE A 8 -11.46 7.49 21.56
N THR A 9 -12.41 7.68 20.64
CA THR A 9 -13.66 6.90 20.65
C THR A 9 -13.82 6.01 19.43
N GLU A 10 -13.30 6.44 18.28
CA GLU A 10 -13.63 5.83 16.98
C GLU A 10 -12.40 5.85 16.06
N MET A 11 -12.44 5.01 15.02
CA MET A 11 -11.51 5.10 13.89
C MET A 11 -12.20 5.74 12.69
N ALA A 12 -11.45 6.57 11.98
CA ALA A 12 -11.84 7.10 10.69
C ALA A 12 -11.36 6.20 9.54
N HIS A 13 -11.99 6.35 8.38
CA HIS A 13 -11.39 5.88 7.13
C HIS A 13 -10.00 6.52 6.93
N GLY A 14 -9.04 5.76 6.41
CA GLY A 14 -7.65 6.20 6.26
C GLY A 14 -6.80 6.06 7.54
N GLY A 15 -7.35 5.50 8.61
CA GLY A 15 -6.59 4.97 9.74
C GLY A 15 -6.19 5.97 10.84
N SER A 16 -6.71 7.19 10.78
CA SER A 16 -6.66 8.12 11.91
C SER A 16 -7.74 7.77 12.93
N ALA A 17 -7.47 7.94 14.22
CA ALA A 17 -8.50 7.88 15.24
C ALA A 17 -9.21 9.22 15.40
N ILE A 18 -10.38 9.19 16.03
CA ILE A 18 -11.22 10.36 16.27
C ILE A 18 -11.32 10.61 17.77
N GLY A 19 -10.97 11.84 18.18
CA GLY A 19 -11.33 12.42 19.46
C GLY A 19 -12.25 13.62 19.27
N ARG A 20 -13.06 13.94 20.29
CA ARG A 20 -13.91 15.14 20.31
C ARG A 20 -13.51 16.06 21.44
N ALA A 21 -13.21 17.32 21.12
CA ALA A 21 -12.99 18.35 22.15
C ALA A 21 -14.31 18.87 22.72
N SER A 22 -14.25 19.64 23.82
CA SER A 22 -15.40 20.18 24.58
C SER A 22 -16.42 21.02 23.77
N ARG A 23 -16.11 21.37 22.52
CA ARG A 23 -17.02 22.08 21.59
C ARG A 23 -17.54 21.18 20.45
N GLY A 24 -17.48 19.85 20.61
CA GLY A 24 -18.01 18.88 19.64
C GLY A 24 -17.21 18.75 18.33
N ARG A 25 -16.10 19.48 18.18
CA ARG A 25 -15.24 19.44 17.00
C ARG A 25 -14.53 18.09 16.90
N THR A 26 -14.63 17.46 15.73
CA THR A 26 -13.89 16.23 15.38
C THR A 26 -12.41 16.53 15.22
N ILE A 27 -11.55 15.77 15.88
CA ILE A 27 -10.10 15.86 15.78
C ILE A 27 -9.56 14.52 15.35
N PHE A 28 -8.86 14.49 14.22
CA PHE A 28 -8.19 13.31 13.70
C PHE A 28 -6.80 13.21 14.31
N VAL A 29 -6.49 12.01 14.81
CA VAL A 29 -5.24 11.71 15.52
C VAL A 29 -4.67 10.40 14.96
N PRO A 30 -3.70 10.47 14.04
CA PRO A 30 -2.95 9.29 13.61
C PRO A 30 -2.25 8.62 14.81
N LEU A 31 -2.04 7.30 14.73
CA LEU A 31 -1.30 6.49 15.72
C LEU A 31 -1.96 6.33 17.10
N ALA A 32 -3.16 6.89 17.29
CA ALA A 32 -4.04 6.62 18.42
C ALA A 32 -5.07 5.54 18.05
N ILE A 33 -5.68 4.93 19.07
CA ILE A 33 -6.75 3.92 18.90
C ILE A 33 -7.92 4.16 19.86
N PRO A 34 -9.12 3.59 19.60
CA PRO A 34 -10.27 3.72 20.48
C PRO A 34 -10.00 3.17 21.89
N GLY A 35 -10.57 3.84 22.89
CA GLY A 35 -10.39 3.49 24.30
C GLY A 35 -9.19 4.17 24.96
N GLU A 36 -8.47 5.03 24.23
CA GLU A 36 -7.31 5.75 24.77
C GLU A 36 -7.65 7.13 25.29
N LYS A 37 -6.88 7.56 26.31
CA LYS A 37 -6.72 8.96 26.64
C LYS A 37 -5.34 9.42 26.17
N VAL A 38 -5.29 10.43 25.31
CA VAL A 38 -4.06 10.88 24.65
C VAL A 38 -3.83 12.37 24.81
N ARG A 39 -2.56 12.78 24.79
CA ARG A 39 -2.15 14.17 24.62
C ARG A 39 -1.74 14.38 23.16
N VAL A 40 -2.29 15.42 22.54
CA VAL A 40 -2.05 15.73 21.12
C VAL A 40 -1.67 17.20 20.93
N GLN A 41 -1.05 17.51 19.80
CA GLN A 41 -0.80 18.86 19.33
C GLN A 41 -1.62 19.13 18.07
N VAL A 42 -2.47 20.15 18.09
CA VAL A 42 -3.25 20.52 16.90
C VAL A 42 -2.33 21.21 15.89
N VAL A 43 -2.21 20.60 14.71
CA VAL A 43 -1.30 21.05 13.63
C VAL A 43 -2.04 21.74 12.48
N SER A 44 -3.32 21.45 12.31
CA SER A 44 -4.16 22.10 11.28
C SER A 44 -5.61 22.18 11.75
N GLN A 45 -6.27 23.29 11.42
CA GLN A 45 -7.68 23.52 11.74
C GLN A 45 -8.47 23.89 10.47
N LYS A 46 -9.63 23.26 10.31
CA LYS A 46 -10.65 23.59 9.32
C LYS A 46 -11.96 23.90 10.05
N ASN A 47 -12.97 24.38 9.32
CA ASN A 47 -14.25 24.80 9.90
C ASN A 47 -14.95 23.68 10.68
N SER A 48 -14.88 22.43 10.18
CA SER A 48 -15.60 21.28 10.75
C SER A 48 -14.72 20.26 11.47
N TYR A 49 -13.40 20.29 11.27
CA TYR A 49 -12.48 19.33 11.89
C TYR A 49 -11.09 19.92 12.11
N ALA A 50 -10.28 19.24 12.91
CA ALA A 50 -8.85 19.52 13.06
C ALA A 50 -8.02 18.26 12.86
N GLN A 51 -6.75 18.44 12.50
CA GLN A 51 -5.74 17.39 12.46
C GLN A 51 -4.77 17.64 13.61
N ALA A 52 -4.39 16.58 14.31
CA ALA A 52 -3.47 16.66 15.43
C ALA A 52 -2.42 15.55 15.38
N GLU A 53 -1.23 15.85 15.87
CA GLU A 53 -0.16 14.89 16.08
C GLU A 53 -0.26 14.30 17.48
N LEU A 54 -0.12 12.97 17.58
CA LEU A 54 -0.05 12.28 18.86
C LEU A 54 1.27 12.61 19.55
N LEU A 55 1.21 13.24 20.73
CA LEU A 55 2.39 13.51 21.54
C LEU A 55 2.65 12.39 22.56
N GLN A 56 1.59 11.88 23.18
CA GLN A 56 1.69 10.89 24.24
C GLN A 56 0.38 10.13 24.44
N VAL A 57 0.46 8.82 24.61
CA VAL A 57 -0.65 8.02 25.15
C VAL A 57 -0.59 8.10 26.67
N LEU A 58 -1.61 8.70 27.30
CA LEU A 58 -1.69 8.86 28.76
C LEU A 58 -2.30 7.64 29.42
N GLN A 59 -3.32 7.05 28.77
CA GLN A 59 -3.94 5.80 29.17
C GLN A 59 -4.10 4.95 27.91
N PRO A 60 -3.33 3.85 27.78
CA PRO A 60 -3.44 2.96 26.64
C PRO A 60 -4.73 2.15 26.70
N SER A 61 -5.28 1.85 25.54
CA SER A 61 -6.36 0.89 25.36
C SER A 61 -5.81 -0.53 25.54
N PRO A 62 -6.60 -1.50 26.05
CA PRO A 62 -6.18 -2.90 26.13
C PRO A 62 -5.87 -3.50 24.76
N GLU A 63 -6.41 -2.91 23.68
CA GLU A 63 -6.16 -3.32 22.31
C GLU A 63 -4.86 -2.76 21.73
N ARG A 64 -4.11 -1.94 22.49
CA ARG A 64 -2.82 -1.43 22.02
C ARG A 64 -1.77 -2.53 22.10
N VAL A 65 -1.10 -2.77 20.99
CA VAL A 65 0.03 -3.70 20.91
C VAL A 65 1.28 -2.97 20.42
N THR A 66 2.45 -3.55 20.71
CA THR A 66 3.71 -3.08 20.14
C THR A 66 3.75 -3.43 18.65
N PRO A 67 3.97 -2.47 17.74
CA PRO A 67 4.17 -2.75 16.32
C PRO A 67 5.31 -3.74 16.09
N ARG A 68 5.13 -4.66 15.13
CA ARG A 68 6.17 -5.61 14.72
C ARG A 68 7.27 -4.93 13.91
N CYS A 69 6.92 -3.97 13.06
CA CYS A 69 7.86 -3.27 12.19
C CYS A 69 8.54 -2.11 12.93
N GLN A 70 9.88 -2.09 12.96
CA GLN A 70 10.63 -0.99 13.57
C GLN A 70 10.42 0.36 12.87
N HIS A 71 10.03 0.33 11.59
CA HIS A 71 9.76 1.52 10.77
C HIS A 71 8.33 2.05 10.91
N PHE A 72 7.48 1.38 11.70
CA PHE A 72 6.10 1.81 11.92
C PHE A 72 6.03 3.27 12.43
N ALA A 73 4.96 3.99 12.11
CA ALA A 73 4.78 5.43 12.33
C ALA A 73 5.67 6.37 11.50
N VAL A 74 6.84 5.92 11.04
CA VAL A 74 7.77 6.74 10.24
C VAL A 74 7.62 6.45 8.74
N CYS A 75 7.60 5.18 8.34
CA CYS A 75 7.50 4.75 6.93
C CYS A 75 6.20 5.20 6.25
N GLY A 76 5.07 5.17 6.97
CA GLY A 76 3.79 5.67 6.48
C GLY A 76 2.91 4.67 5.70
N ASN A 77 3.44 3.53 5.29
CA ASN A 77 2.65 2.52 4.55
C ASN A 77 1.66 1.73 5.44
N CYS A 78 2.01 1.51 6.71
CA CYS A 78 1.17 0.79 7.66
C CYS A 78 0.51 1.76 8.65
N HIS A 79 -0.79 1.59 8.87
CA HIS A 79 -1.57 2.49 9.74
C HIS A 79 -1.95 1.87 11.09
N PHE A 80 -2.03 0.53 11.19
CA PHE A 80 -2.70 -0.13 12.33
C PHE A 80 -1.84 -1.08 13.16
N GLN A 81 -0.53 -1.20 12.93
CA GLN A 81 0.29 -2.20 13.64
C GLN A 81 0.36 -1.98 15.17
N HIS A 82 -0.08 -0.84 15.67
CA HIS A 82 -0.18 -0.54 17.11
C HIS A 82 -1.54 -0.93 17.72
N MET A 83 -2.38 -1.64 16.97
CA MET A 83 -3.72 -2.11 17.33
C MET A 83 -3.76 -3.64 17.15
N SER A 84 -4.36 -4.36 18.12
CA SER A 84 -4.61 -5.81 18.00
C SER A 84 -5.33 -6.14 16.70
N TYR A 85 -5.09 -7.32 16.13
CA TYR A 85 -5.66 -7.65 14.83
C TYR A 85 -7.19 -7.70 14.87
N GLU A 86 -7.75 -8.20 15.97
CA GLU A 86 -9.18 -8.24 16.25
C GLU A 86 -9.78 -6.83 16.27
N ALA A 87 -9.13 -5.87 16.95
CA ALA A 87 -9.58 -4.48 16.95
C ALA A 87 -9.44 -3.82 15.57
N GLN A 88 -8.46 -4.21 14.75
CA GLN A 88 -8.36 -3.72 13.37
C GLN A 88 -9.57 -4.15 12.52
N LEU A 89 -9.98 -5.41 12.65
CA LEU A 89 -11.15 -5.94 11.94
C LEU A 89 -12.43 -5.22 12.37
N ALA A 90 -12.64 -5.08 13.69
CA ALA A 90 -13.77 -4.36 14.25
C ALA A 90 -13.79 -2.87 13.82
N ALA A 91 -12.63 -2.21 13.80
CA ALA A 91 -12.51 -0.83 13.34
C ALA A 91 -12.91 -0.68 11.87
N LYS A 92 -12.45 -1.57 10.98
CA LYS A 92 -12.81 -1.57 9.56
C LYS A 92 -14.31 -1.78 9.36
N GLU A 93 -14.90 -2.72 10.08
CA GLU A 93 -16.34 -3.00 10.04
C GLU A 93 -17.16 -1.79 10.49
N ASN A 94 -16.76 -1.15 11.60
CA ASN A 94 -17.40 0.04 12.13
C ASN A 94 -17.30 1.23 11.17
N VAL A 95 -16.16 1.41 10.50
CA VAL A 95 -16.01 2.45 9.47
C VAL A 95 -16.99 2.21 8.33
N VAL A 96 -17.10 0.99 7.80
CA VAL A 96 -18.06 0.68 6.72
C VAL A 96 -19.49 0.95 7.17
N ARG A 97 -19.86 0.50 8.38
CA ARG A 97 -21.18 0.72 8.97
C ARG A 97 -21.51 2.21 9.13
N ASP A 98 -20.59 3.00 9.69
CA ASP A 98 -20.76 4.45 9.87
C ASP A 98 -20.96 5.16 8.52
N GLN A 99 -20.15 4.83 7.51
CA GLN A 99 -20.28 5.47 6.19
C GLN A 99 -21.57 5.09 5.47
N LEU A 100 -21.99 3.82 5.53
CA LEU A 100 -23.28 3.39 4.96
C LEU A 100 -24.45 4.10 5.63
N ALA A 101 -24.42 4.27 6.94
CA ALA A 101 -25.48 4.96 7.67
C ALA A 101 -25.49 6.47 7.41
N ARG A 102 -24.33 7.13 7.53
CA ARG A 102 -24.21 8.60 7.49
C ARG A 102 -24.20 9.17 6.06
N LEU A 103 -23.48 8.54 5.14
CA LEU A 103 -23.36 8.99 3.75
C LEU A 103 -24.35 8.29 2.83
N GLY A 104 -24.53 6.99 3.01
CA GLY A 104 -25.44 6.19 2.18
C GLY A 104 -26.91 6.24 2.60
N GLY A 105 -27.22 6.73 3.80
CA GLY A 105 -28.60 6.75 4.33
C GLY A 105 -29.14 5.38 4.75
N PHE A 106 -28.33 4.33 4.71
CA PHE A 106 -28.72 2.96 5.06
C PHE A 106 -28.62 2.74 6.57
N LYS A 107 -29.64 3.20 7.31
CA LYS A 107 -29.66 3.16 8.79
C LYS A 107 -29.55 1.76 9.41
N SER A 108 -29.91 0.72 8.65
CA SER A 108 -29.96 -0.67 9.12
C SER A 108 -29.23 -1.62 8.17
N ALA A 109 -28.17 -1.15 7.49
CA ALA A 109 -27.38 -2.01 6.62
C ALA A 109 -26.81 -3.21 7.39
N ASN A 110 -27.06 -4.42 6.88
CA ASN A 110 -26.44 -5.63 7.41
C ASN A 110 -24.99 -5.72 6.95
N VAL A 111 -24.07 -5.14 7.72
CA VAL A 111 -22.63 -5.23 7.47
C VAL A 111 -22.13 -6.56 8.01
N GLN A 112 -21.72 -7.44 7.10
CA GLN A 112 -21.12 -8.73 7.44
C GLN A 112 -19.74 -8.53 8.11
N PRO A 113 -19.33 -9.44 9.00
CA PRO A 113 -18.01 -9.39 9.60
C PRO A 113 -16.89 -9.37 8.56
N VAL A 114 -15.83 -8.61 8.85
CA VAL A 114 -14.63 -8.58 8.00
C VAL A 114 -13.99 -9.97 8.01
N ARG A 115 -13.71 -10.51 6.82
CA ARG A 115 -12.99 -11.78 6.69
C ARG A 115 -11.54 -11.58 7.13
N PRO A 116 -11.07 -12.26 8.18
CA PRO A 116 -9.68 -12.16 8.61
C PRO A 116 -8.75 -12.84 7.59
N ASN A 117 -7.55 -12.30 7.45
CA ASN A 117 -6.42 -13.06 6.92
C ASN A 117 -5.89 -13.94 8.07
N PRO A 118 -5.84 -15.28 7.92
CA PRO A 118 -5.29 -16.17 8.94
C PRO A 118 -3.83 -15.85 9.27
N GLU A 119 -3.07 -15.28 8.33
CA GLU A 119 -1.70 -14.81 8.51
C GLU A 119 -1.62 -13.30 8.20
N PRO A 120 -1.79 -12.41 9.20
CA PRO A 120 -1.83 -10.96 8.98
C PRO A 120 -0.45 -10.33 8.73
N TRP A 121 0.51 -11.13 8.26
CA TRP A 121 1.90 -10.79 7.96
C TRP A 121 2.31 -11.48 6.67
N ALA A 122 3.43 -11.09 6.07
CA ALA A 122 3.96 -11.71 4.85
C ALA A 122 2.94 -11.85 3.69
N TYR A 123 1.90 -11.02 3.63
CA TYR A 123 0.84 -11.13 2.62
C TYR A 123 1.14 -10.30 1.36
N GLN A 124 2.07 -9.35 1.44
CA GLN A 124 2.38 -8.43 0.35
C GLN A 124 3.40 -9.06 -0.60
N VAL A 125 2.99 -9.22 -1.86
CA VAL A 125 3.75 -9.86 -2.95
C VAL A 125 4.50 -8.86 -3.84
N GLU A 126 4.42 -7.56 -3.56
CA GLU A 126 5.13 -6.53 -4.32
C GLU A 126 5.68 -5.44 -3.40
N MET A 127 6.94 -5.05 -3.60
CA MET A 127 7.59 -3.91 -2.94
C MET A 127 8.04 -2.91 -4.00
N VAL A 128 7.52 -1.68 -3.90
CA VAL A 128 7.92 -0.55 -4.77
C VAL A 128 8.79 0.41 -3.97
N LEU A 129 10.07 0.47 -4.29
CA LEU A 129 11.08 1.16 -3.50
C LEU A 129 11.72 2.30 -4.29
N SER A 130 12.12 3.35 -3.60
CA SER A 130 12.87 4.48 -4.15
C SER A 130 14.28 4.52 -3.53
N PRO A 131 15.26 5.12 -4.23
CA PRO A 131 16.57 5.39 -3.64
C PRO A 131 16.46 6.33 -2.44
N ALA A 132 17.19 5.98 -1.38
CA ALA A 132 17.43 6.80 -0.21
C ALA A 132 18.83 7.45 -0.30
N GLY A 133 19.07 8.52 0.47
CA GLY A 133 20.30 9.32 0.38
C GLY A 133 21.60 8.61 0.77
N ASN A 134 21.55 7.36 1.23
CA ASN A 134 22.69 6.55 1.64
C ASN A 134 22.98 5.38 0.70
N GLY A 135 22.48 5.42 -0.54
CA GLY A 135 22.63 4.33 -1.52
C GLY A 135 21.75 3.11 -1.25
N ARG A 136 20.87 3.19 -0.25
CA ARG A 136 19.90 2.13 0.06
C ARG A 136 18.56 2.41 -0.58
N LEU A 137 17.65 1.46 -0.46
CA LEU A 137 16.29 1.56 -0.95
C LEU A 137 15.29 1.67 0.19
N GLY A 138 14.17 2.34 -0.08
CA GLY A 138 13.04 2.30 0.83
C GLY A 138 11.85 3.13 0.40
N TYR A 139 11.15 3.72 1.36
CA TYR A 139 9.85 4.35 1.13
C TYR A 139 9.86 5.82 1.51
N TRP A 140 9.03 6.61 0.81
CA TRP A 140 8.77 7.99 1.18
C TRP A 140 8.09 8.08 2.56
N SER A 141 8.75 8.74 3.51
CA SER A 141 8.20 9.03 4.82
C SER A 141 7.41 10.34 4.81
N PRO A 142 6.11 10.33 5.16
CA PRO A 142 5.35 11.57 5.33
C PRO A 142 5.83 12.39 6.55
N VAL A 143 6.43 11.73 7.54
CA VAL A 143 6.92 12.35 8.78
C VAL A 143 8.26 13.04 8.56
N LYS A 144 9.23 12.32 7.97
CA LYS A 144 10.57 12.88 7.71
C LYS A 144 10.63 13.70 6.42
N ARG A 145 9.66 13.53 5.52
CA ARG A 145 9.62 14.17 4.19
C ARG A 145 10.83 13.85 3.33
N GLU A 146 11.26 12.59 3.40
CA GLU A 146 12.37 12.02 2.65
C GLU A 146 12.12 10.51 2.44
N VAL A 147 12.87 9.88 1.53
CA VAL A 147 12.88 8.42 1.44
C VAL A 147 13.72 7.87 2.59
N ILE A 148 13.09 7.05 3.45
CA ILE A 148 13.82 6.33 4.49
C ILE A 148 14.23 4.96 3.96
N ALA A 149 15.47 4.58 4.21
CA ALA A 149 15.92 3.22 3.94
C ALA A 149 15.16 2.23 4.83
N ILE A 150 14.81 1.07 4.28
CA ILE A 150 14.22 -0.04 5.03
C ILE A 150 15.08 -1.29 4.92
N GLU A 151 15.16 -2.05 6.01
CA GLU A 151 15.91 -3.31 6.07
C GLU A 151 15.00 -4.54 6.26
N GLU A 152 13.77 -4.27 6.70
CA GLU A 152 12.73 -5.25 6.98
C GLU A 152 11.36 -4.67 6.63
N CYS A 153 10.46 -5.55 6.20
CA CYS A 153 9.05 -5.23 6.03
C CYS A 153 8.21 -6.45 6.42
N PRO A 154 7.71 -6.55 7.67
CA PRO A 154 7.01 -7.74 8.16
C PRO A 154 5.71 -8.11 7.42
N ILE A 155 5.14 -7.16 6.65
CA ILE A 155 3.97 -7.43 5.82
C ILE A 155 4.34 -7.97 4.43
N SER A 156 5.59 -7.80 4.00
CA SER A 156 6.11 -8.32 2.75
C SER A 156 6.55 -9.77 2.91
N ARG A 157 6.40 -10.54 1.83
CA ARG A 157 6.88 -11.92 1.74
C ARG A 157 8.39 -11.99 2.05
N PRO A 158 8.86 -12.98 2.85
CA PRO A 158 10.27 -13.10 3.23
C PRO A 158 11.23 -13.14 2.05
N GLU A 159 10.81 -13.72 0.92
CA GLU A 159 11.58 -13.82 -0.31
C GLU A 159 11.89 -12.45 -0.90
N LEU A 160 10.94 -11.49 -0.81
CA LEU A 160 11.17 -10.11 -1.25
C LEU A 160 12.10 -9.35 -0.31
N VAL A 161 12.02 -9.62 1.00
CA VAL A 161 12.89 -8.99 2.00
C VAL A 161 14.32 -9.51 1.87
N ALA A 162 14.49 -10.81 1.62
CA ALA A 162 15.79 -11.40 1.32
C ALA A 162 16.38 -10.79 0.04
N LEU A 163 15.57 -10.73 -1.03
CA LEU A 163 15.98 -10.09 -2.29
C LEU A 163 16.42 -8.63 -2.10
N LEU A 164 15.69 -7.85 -1.30
CA LEU A 164 16.07 -6.48 -0.96
C LEU A 164 17.44 -6.40 -0.25
N GLN A 165 17.77 -7.38 0.58
CA GLN A 165 19.02 -7.40 1.35
C GLN A 165 20.22 -7.83 0.49
N ASP A 166 19.98 -8.68 -0.51
CA ASP A 166 21.02 -9.21 -1.40
C ASP A 166 21.30 -8.29 -2.60
N ILE A 167 20.40 -7.34 -2.89
CA ILE A 167 20.55 -6.41 -4.01
C ILE A 167 21.58 -5.31 -3.67
N GLU A 168 22.68 -5.32 -4.41
CA GLU A 168 23.65 -4.22 -4.50
C GLU A 168 23.44 -3.48 -5.83
N LEU A 169 22.82 -2.30 -5.80
CA LEU A 169 22.61 -1.47 -7.00
C LEU A 169 23.47 -0.21 -6.94
N ASP A 170 24.55 -0.21 -7.71
CA ASP A 170 25.22 1.03 -8.12
C ASP A 170 24.69 1.44 -9.49
N LEU A 171 23.46 1.96 -9.50
CA LEU A 171 22.76 2.38 -10.71
C LEU A 171 22.55 3.89 -10.72
N PRO A 172 23.43 4.65 -11.42
CA PRO A 172 23.23 6.08 -11.63
C PRO A 172 21.86 6.36 -12.25
N GLY A 173 21.10 7.27 -11.63
CA GLY A 173 19.78 7.66 -12.13
C GLY A 173 18.65 6.68 -11.81
N LEU A 174 18.84 5.71 -10.92
CA LEU A 174 17.74 4.89 -10.39
C LEU A 174 16.64 5.79 -9.81
N ARG A 175 15.40 5.57 -10.25
CA ARG A 175 14.20 6.25 -9.73
C ARG A 175 13.39 5.34 -8.83
N LYS A 176 13.25 4.07 -9.24
CA LYS A 176 12.39 3.10 -8.59
C LYS A 176 12.86 1.67 -8.85
N LEU A 177 12.74 0.82 -7.84
CA LEU A 177 12.89 -0.63 -7.93
C LEU A 177 11.57 -1.28 -7.49
N SER A 178 10.96 -2.09 -8.36
CA SER A 178 9.84 -2.94 -7.99
C SER A 178 10.31 -4.39 -7.82
N LEU A 179 10.10 -4.96 -6.65
CA LEU A 179 10.33 -6.39 -6.38
C LEU A 179 8.97 -7.09 -6.30
N ARG A 180 8.79 -8.22 -6.99
CA ARG A 180 7.51 -8.92 -7.05
C ARG A 180 7.67 -10.44 -7.03
N ILE A 181 6.69 -11.13 -6.45
CA ILE A 181 6.50 -12.58 -6.57
C ILE A 181 5.36 -12.84 -7.56
N GLY A 182 5.63 -13.66 -8.58
CA GLY A 182 4.65 -14.15 -9.55
C GLY A 182 3.75 -15.24 -8.99
N ASP A 183 2.69 -15.59 -9.72
CA ASP A 183 1.75 -16.66 -9.33
C ASP A 183 2.40 -18.06 -9.31
N ASP A 184 3.51 -18.21 -10.02
CA ASP A 184 4.40 -19.38 -10.05
C ASP A 184 5.51 -19.33 -8.98
N GLU A 185 5.41 -18.39 -8.05
CA GLU A 185 6.41 -18.07 -7.01
C GLU A 185 7.76 -17.56 -7.57
N ALA A 186 7.84 -17.23 -8.86
CA ALA A 186 9.04 -16.66 -9.45
C ALA A 186 9.29 -15.22 -8.96
N LEU A 187 10.56 -14.88 -8.71
CA LEU A 187 10.96 -13.55 -8.28
C LEU A 187 11.22 -12.63 -9.46
N LEU A 188 10.83 -11.37 -9.27
CA LEU A 188 10.92 -10.35 -10.26
C LEU A 188 11.49 -9.04 -9.72
N ALA A 189 12.45 -8.47 -10.43
CA ALA A 189 12.98 -7.13 -10.20
C ALA A 189 12.80 -6.23 -11.44
N ALA A 190 12.03 -5.15 -11.31
CA ALA A 190 11.86 -4.13 -12.34
C ALA A 190 12.54 -2.82 -11.94
N ILE A 191 13.46 -2.36 -12.78
CA ILE A 191 14.34 -1.22 -12.53
C ILE A 191 13.88 -0.04 -13.38
N GLU A 192 13.52 1.10 -12.77
CA GLU A 192 13.21 2.35 -13.48
C GLU A 192 14.35 3.35 -13.28
N VAL A 193 14.94 3.86 -14.35
CA VAL A 193 16.07 4.82 -14.35
C VAL A 193 15.77 6.07 -15.19
N ASP A 194 16.47 7.18 -14.94
CA ASP A 194 16.38 8.44 -15.70
C ASP A 194 17.10 8.40 -17.07
N GLY A 195 17.73 7.26 -17.42
CA GLY A 195 18.43 7.02 -18.69
C GLY A 195 17.85 5.86 -19.50
N VAL A 196 18.33 5.67 -20.72
CA VAL A 196 17.87 4.59 -21.64
C VAL A 196 18.91 3.49 -21.80
N GLU A 197 20.14 3.69 -21.31
CA GLU A 197 21.18 2.68 -21.38
C GLU A 197 20.93 1.61 -20.31
N PRO A 198 20.69 0.35 -20.70
CA PRO A 198 20.53 -0.74 -19.75
C PRO A 198 21.83 -0.95 -18.97
N PRO A 199 21.75 -1.14 -17.64
CA PRO A 199 22.93 -1.49 -16.87
C PRO A 199 23.43 -2.90 -17.21
N GLU A 200 24.74 -3.10 -17.10
CA GLU A 200 25.30 -4.45 -17.00
C GLU A 200 24.93 -5.03 -15.64
N LEU A 201 24.25 -6.18 -15.63
CA LEU A 201 23.79 -6.84 -14.41
C LEU A 201 24.17 -8.32 -14.44
N GLU A 202 24.63 -8.82 -13.31
CA GLU A 202 24.80 -10.24 -13.05
C GLU A 202 23.85 -10.63 -11.90
N ALA A 203 23.21 -11.79 -12.01
CA ALA A 203 22.32 -12.32 -10.98
C ALA A 203 22.81 -13.69 -10.54
N ASP A 204 23.18 -13.80 -9.26
CA ASP A 204 23.69 -15.04 -8.67
C ASP A 204 22.57 -15.94 -8.09
N PHE A 205 21.31 -15.56 -8.31
CA PHE A 205 20.12 -16.23 -7.78
C PHE A 205 18.97 -16.17 -8.82
N PRO A 206 17.98 -17.08 -8.73
CA PRO A 206 16.91 -17.18 -9.73
C PRO A 206 15.92 -16.01 -9.62
N VAL A 207 16.21 -14.92 -10.34
CA VAL A 207 15.36 -13.73 -10.48
C VAL A 207 15.31 -13.29 -11.93
N SER A 208 14.12 -12.87 -12.38
CA SER A 208 13.98 -12.15 -13.64
C SER A 208 14.18 -10.66 -13.42
N ILE A 209 14.99 -10.01 -14.26
CA ILE A 209 15.29 -8.58 -14.17
C ILE A 209 14.88 -7.90 -15.48
N ALA A 210 14.21 -6.74 -15.40
CA ALA A 210 13.98 -5.88 -16.56
C ALA A 210 14.17 -4.42 -16.19
N ILE A 211 14.42 -3.63 -17.23
CA ILE A 211 14.44 -2.18 -17.18
C ILE A 211 13.11 -1.64 -17.68
N VAL A 212 12.59 -0.61 -17.01
CA VAL A 212 11.48 0.22 -17.45
C VAL A 212 12.04 1.51 -18.02
N LEU A 213 11.86 1.71 -19.32
CA LEU A 213 12.37 2.86 -20.06
C LEU A 213 11.52 4.12 -19.81
N PRO A 214 12.03 5.33 -20.14
CA PRO A 214 11.29 6.58 -19.94
C PRO A 214 9.93 6.65 -20.65
N ASP A 215 9.78 5.93 -21.78
CA ASP A 215 8.53 5.81 -22.53
C ASP A 215 7.55 4.78 -21.94
N LYS A 216 7.88 4.20 -20.77
CA LYS A 216 7.12 3.18 -20.04
C LYS A 216 7.06 1.82 -20.72
N THR A 217 7.93 1.55 -21.69
CA THR A 217 8.17 0.19 -22.17
C THR A 217 9.14 -0.57 -21.25
N ALA A 218 9.12 -1.90 -21.31
CA ALA A 218 10.00 -2.75 -20.51
C ALA A 218 10.86 -3.65 -21.41
N ALA A 219 12.11 -3.90 -21.01
CA ALA A 219 13.04 -4.80 -21.71
C ALA A 219 13.73 -5.74 -20.72
N SER A 220 13.65 -7.05 -20.95
CA SER A 220 14.32 -8.05 -20.10
C SER A 220 15.84 -7.89 -20.13
N LEU A 221 16.46 -7.91 -18.96
CA LEU A 221 17.90 -7.88 -18.76
C LEU A 221 18.44 -9.26 -18.38
N VAL A 222 17.74 -9.97 -17.49
CA VAL A 222 18.11 -11.31 -17.01
C VAL A 222 16.85 -12.15 -16.88
N GLY A 223 16.91 -13.43 -17.27
CA GLY A 223 15.80 -14.37 -17.14
C GLY A 223 14.69 -14.20 -18.18
N ASP A 224 13.58 -14.90 -17.96
CA ASP A 224 12.44 -14.92 -18.89
C ASP A 224 11.71 -13.57 -18.92
N PHE A 225 11.11 -13.28 -20.08
CA PHE A 225 10.25 -12.11 -20.24
C PHE A 225 9.11 -12.15 -19.24
N TYR A 226 8.99 -11.05 -18.51
CA TYR A 226 7.87 -10.81 -17.63
C TYR A 226 7.11 -9.59 -18.08
N SER A 227 5.88 -9.50 -17.61
CA SER A 227 4.98 -8.43 -17.95
C SER A 227 4.84 -7.52 -16.69
N VAL A 228 4.75 -6.19 -16.84
CA VAL A 228 4.49 -5.18 -15.77
C VAL A 228 3.09 -4.53 -15.95
N VAL A 229 2.13 -4.69 -15.00
CA VAL A 229 0.83 -3.99 -15.03
C VAL A 229 1.02 -2.70 -14.25
N ASP A 230 0.72 -1.56 -14.87
CA ASP A 230 0.48 -0.30 -14.15
C ASP A 230 -1.04 -0.03 -14.10
N GLY A 231 -1.58 0.26 -12.91
CA GLY A 231 -3.01 0.37 -12.69
C GLY A 231 -3.63 1.68 -13.19
N PHE A 232 -4.68 1.57 -14.01
CA PHE A 232 -5.60 2.61 -14.56
C PHE A 232 -5.30 3.25 -15.93
N ARG A 233 -4.45 2.63 -16.76
CA ARG A 233 -4.67 2.50 -18.22
C ARG A 233 -4.25 1.10 -18.65
N LEU A 234 -5.16 0.39 -19.31
CA LEU A 234 -5.05 -1.03 -19.70
C LEU A 234 -3.76 -1.31 -20.50
N LEU A 235 -2.86 -2.11 -19.94
CA LEU A 235 -1.93 -2.97 -20.65
C LEU A 235 -1.94 -4.30 -19.90
N ASP A 236 -2.65 -5.26 -20.48
CA ASP A 236 -2.90 -6.59 -19.91
C ASP A 236 -1.59 -7.38 -19.84
N LEU A 237 -1.38 -8.09 -18.73
CA LEU A 237 -0.29 -9.05 -18.58
C LEU A 237 -0.83 -10.47 -18.52
N ALA A 238 -0.27 -11.34 -19.35
CA ALA A 238 -0.55 -12.77 -19.28
C ALA A 238 0.77 -13.54 -19.18
N ILE A 239 0.81 -14.48 -18.25
CA ILE A 239 1.89 -15.45 -18.05
C ILE A 239 1.62 -16.63 -18.99
N GLY A 240 2.59 -16.98 -19.83
CA GLY A 240 2.51 -18.22 -20.61
C GLY A 240 3.79 -18.52 -21.40
N PRO A 241 4.19 -19.80 -21.51
CA PRO A 241 5.30 -20.19 -22.37
C PRO A 241 4.86 -20.05 -23.83
N GLY A 242 5.52 -19.17 -24.60
CA GLY A 242 5.38 -19.13 -26.07
C GLY A 242 4.98 -17.80 -26.72
N ALA A 243 5.37 -16.64 -26.19
CA ALA A 243 5.13 -15.36 -26.87
C ALA A 243 6.22 -15.04 -27.92
N ASP A 244 6.30 -15.84 -28.99
CA ASP A 244 7.29 -15.64 -30.07
C ASP A 244 6.77 -14.76 -31.23
N HIS A 245 5.55 -14.23 -31.16
CA HIS A 245 4.92 -13.55 -32.30
C HIS A 245 4.10 -12.32 -31.93
N LEU A 246 4.74 -11.18 -31.62
CA LEU A 246 4.12 -9.86 -31.81
C LEU A 246 5.15 -8.84 -32.31
N ARG A 247 5.48 -8.92 -33.60
CA ARG A 247 6.02 -7.78 -34.34
C ARG A 247 4.89 -6.77 -34.52
N ARG A 248 5.11 -5.50 -34.14
CA ARG A 248 4.25 -4.38 -34.56
C ARG A 248 4.29 -4.28 -36.09
N GLY A 249 3.17 -4.61 -36.73
CA GLY A 249 2.86 -4.24 -38.11
C GLY A 249 1.84 -3.10 -38.10
N GLU A 250 2.05 -2.14 -38.99
CA GLU A 250 1.27 -0.92 -39.18
C GLU A 250 -0.18 -1.17 -39.63
N SER A 251 -0.97 -0.12 -39.42
CA SER A 251 -2.15 0.34 -40.17
C SER A 251 -3.49 -0.41 -40.09
N ASP A 252 -4.49 0.46 -39.93
CA ASP A 252 -5.87 0.41 -40.41
C ASP A 252 -6.98 0.08 -39.41
N ALA A 253 -7.92 1.04 -39.41
CA ALA A 253 -9.19 1.06 -38.74
C ALA A 253 -10.06 -0.11 -39.20
N ASP A 254 -10.83 -0.70 -38.27
CA ASP A 254 -12.29 -0.73 -38.34
C ASP A 254 -12.88 -1.58 -37.20
N GLU A 255 -14.03 -1.11 -36.72
CA GLU A 255 -15.14 -1.80 -36.04
C GLU A 255 -14.86 -3.04 -35.16
N VAL A 256 -15.14 -2.92 -33.85
CA VAL A 256 -15.40 -4.08 -32.98
C VAL A 256 -16.88 -4.09 -32.58
N GLU A 257 -17.63 -5.01 -33.20
CA GLU A 257 -18.96 -5.44 -32.75
C GLU A 257 -18.87 -6.14 -31.39
N LEU A 258 -19.68 -5.69 -30.44
CA LEU A 258 -19.89 -6.31 -29.13
C LEU A 258 -20.92 -7.45 -29.28
N PHE A 259 -20.46 -8.71 -29.37
CA PHE A 259 -21.32 -9.87 -29.15
C PHE A 259 -21.40 -10.23 -27.66
N GLY A 260 -22.62 -10.20 -27.14
CA GLY A 260 -22.94 -10.32 -25.73
C GLY A 260 -22.85 -11.74 -25.16
N LEU A 261 -22.66 -11.79 -23.84
CA LEU A 261 -23.03 -12.92 -23.01
C LEU A 261 -24.11 -12.45 -22.04
N GLY A 262 -25.34 -12.87 -22.33
CA GLY A 262 -26.49 -12.66 -21.45
C GLY A 262 -26.43 -13.61 -20.26
N LEU A 263 -26.61 -13.06 -19.06
CA LEU A 263 -27.02 -13.81 -17.88
C LEU A 263 -28.37 -13.26 -17.43
N GLY A 264 -29.40 -14.09 -17.57
CA GLY A 264 -30.78 -13.78 -17.23
C GLY A 264 -31.01 -13.71 -15.73
N LEU A 265 -31.80 -12.71 -15.32
CA LEU A 265 -32.44 -12.66 -14.01
C LEU A 265 -33.94 -12.86 -14.21
N GLN A 266 -34.46 -14.00 -13.77
CA GLN A 266 -35.88 -14.18 -13.50
C GLN A 266 -36.24 -13.43 -12.22
N GLN A 267 -37.25 -12.56 -12.28
CA GLN A 267 -38.01 -12.13 -11.10
C GLN A 267 -39.29 -12.97 -11.04
N ALA A 268 -39.54 -13.59 -9.89
CA ALA A 268 -40.84 -14.16 -9.54
C ALA A 268 -41.55 -13.17 -8.60
N GLU A 269 -42.84 -12.96 -8.87
CA GLU A 269 -43.81 -12.20 -8.06
C GLU A 269 -44.08 -12.83 -6.69
#